data_AF-A0A960D3Z2-F1
#
_entry.id   AF-A0A960D3Z2-F1
#
_cell.length_a   1.000
_cell.length_b   1.000
_cell.length_c   1.000
_cell.angle_alpha   90.00
_cell.angle_beta   90.00
_cell.angle_gamma   90.00
#
_symmetry.space_group_name_H-M   'P 1'
#
loop_
_entity.id
_entity.type
_entity.pdbx_description
1 polymer ?
#
loop_
_entity_poly.entity_id
_entity_poly.type
_entity_poly.pdbx_seq_one_letter_code
_entity_poly.pdbx_strand_id
1 'polypeptide(L)' 'MSSLLDRAMMRFMTVHDTLYQRTNGWVGHRIPFAPRMLLLHSIGAKTGQLRTHSLAYYRDGGDYLIVASNG' A
#
# COMPACT_ATOMS: atom_id res chain seq x y z
N MET A 1 -13.02 -18.18 -14.79
CA MET A 1 -11.89 -17.95 -15.71
C MET A 1 -11.24 -16.61 -15.33
N SER A 2 -10.08 -16.61 -14.65
CA SER A 2 -9.33 -15.36 -14.44
C SER A 2 -8.76 -14.91 -15.78
N SER A 3 -9.19 -13.75 -16.27
CA SER A 3 -8.72 -13.21 -17.54
C SER A 3 -7.21 -12.88 -17.47
N LEU A 4 -6.54 -12.82 -18.62
CA LEU A 4 -5.13 -12.37 -18.69
C LEU A 4 -4.95 -10.96 -18.07
N LEU A 5 -6.00 -10.14 -18.12
CA LEU A 5 -6.03 -8.80 -17.52
C LEU A 5 -5.98 -8.87 -15.99
N ASP A 6 -6.67 -9.83 -15.35
CA ASP A 6 -6.67 -9.96 -13.89
C ASP A 6 -5.28 -10.30 -13.36
N ARG A 7 -4.56 -11.20 -14.07
CA ARG A 7 -3.18 -11.56 -13.70
C ARG A 7 -2.20 -10.42 -13.94
N ALA A 8 -2.39 -9.67 -15.02
CA ALA A 8 -1.59 -8.49 -15.30
C ALA A 8 -1.81 -7.40 -14.23
N MET A 9 -3.06 -7.18 -13.83
CA MET A 9 -3.43 -6.23 -12.77
C MET A 9 -2.82 -6.62 -11.42
N MET A 10 -2.95 -7.88 -11.00
CA MET A 10 -2.35 -8.34 -9.74
C MET A 10 -0.82 -8.17 -9.73
N ARG A 11 -0.13 -8.51 -10.83
CA ARG A 11 1.32 -8.30 -10.95
C ARG A 11 1.69 -6.83 -10.91
N PHE A 12 0.91 -5.98 -11.58
CA PHE A 12 1.12 -4.54 -11.53
C PHE A 12 0.99 -4.00 -10.11
N MET A 13 -0.03 -4.43 -9.35
CA MET A 13 -0.21 -4.05 -7.95
C MET A 13 0.98 -4.48 -7.07
N THR A 14 1.47 -5.72 -7.22
CA THR A 14 2.63 -6.20 -6.43
C THR A 14 3.91 -5.44 -6.76
N VAL A 15 4.17 -5.17 -8.04
CA VAL A 15 5.36 -4.41 -8.48
C VAL A 15 5.27 -2.96 -8.02
N HIS A 16 4.10 -2.34 -8.16
CA HIS A 16 3.86 -0.96 -7.72
C HIS A 16 4.06 -0.83 -6.20
N ASP A 17 3.51 -1.74 -5.40
CA ASP A 17 3.69 -1.76 -3.94
C ASP A 17 5.16 -1.93 -3.55
N THR A 18 5.86 -2.86 -4.18
CA THR A 18 7.30 -3.07 -3.94
C THR A 18 8.11 -1.82 -4.27
N LEU A 19 7.81 -1.14 -5.38
CA LEU A 19 8.49 0.08 -5.79
C LEU A 19 8.16 1.26 -4.88
N TYR A 20 6.90 1.39 -4.45
CA TYR A 20 6.45 2.41 -3.52
C TYR A 20 7.16 2.30 -2.16
N GLN A 21 7.26 1.08 -1.62
CA GLN A 21 7.97 0.79 -0.39
C GLN A 21 9.49 1.07 -0.52
N ARG A 22 10.11 0.61 -1.61
CA ARG A 22 11.56 0.80 -1.85
C ARG A 22 11.97 2.25 -2.05
N THR A 23 11.05 3.09 -2.53
CA THR A 23 11.30 4.52 -2.75
C THR A 23 10.83 5.38 -1.57
N ASN A 24 10.49 4.76 -0.43
CA ASN A 24 10.00 5.44 0.76
C ASN A 24 8.80 6.36 0.45
N GLY A 25 7.93 5.93 -0.47
CA GLY A 25 6.75 6.68 -0.91
C GLY A 25 6.98 7.72 -2.01
N TRP A 26 8.21 7.92 -2.49
CA TRP A 26 8.48 8.93 -3.53
C TRP A 26 7.89 8.57 -4.90
N VAL A 27 7.98 7.31 -5.32
CA VAL A 27 7.50 6.87 -6.64
C VAL A 27 6.11 6.27 -6.49
N GLY A 28 5.10 7.15 -6.39
CA GLY A 28 3.69 6.78 -6.29
C GLY A 28 2.80 7.85 -5.64
N HIS A 29 3.37 8.79 -4.89
CA HIS A 29 2.64 9.89 -4.22
C HIS A 29 1.88 10.84 -5.18
N ARG A 30 2.03 10.63 -6.49
CA ARG A 30 1.50 11.49 -7.56
C ARG A 30 0.94 10.70 -8.75
N ILE A 31 0.48 9.47 -8.56
CA ILE A 31 -0.31 8.81 -9.61
C ILE A 31 -1.65 9.55 -9.69
N PRO A 32 -1.99 10.19 -10.84
CA PRO A 32 -3.30 10.77 -11.02
C PRO A 32 -4.37 9.69 -10.82
N PHE A 33 -5.43 10.00 -10.06
CA PHE A 33 -6.52 9.09 -9.68
C PHE A 33 -6.22 8.05 -8.60
N ALA A 34 -4.99 7.93 -8.08
CA ALA A 34 -4.70 7.04 -6.96
C ALA A 34 -4.98 7.71 -5.59
N PRO A 35 -5.49 6.97 -4.59
CA PRO A 35 -5.66 7.51 -3.25
C PRO A 35 -4.31 7.87 -2.62
N ARG A 36 -4.31 8.83 -1.69
CA ARG A 36 -3.10 9.16 -0.92
C ARG A 36 -2.67 7.92 -0.13
N MET A 37 -1.43 7.50 -0.32
CA MET A 37 -0.88 6.31 0.35
C MET A 37 0.14 6.70 1.41
N LEU A 38 0.19 5.94 2.50
CA LEU A 38 1.23 6.02 3.51
C LEU A 38 1.90 4.66 3.69
N LEU A 39 3.10 4.67 4.27
CA LEU A 39 3.81 3.46 4.68
C LEU A 39 3.59 3.26 6.19
N LEU A 40 2.83 2.23 6.53
CA LEU A 40 2.63 1.82 7.92
C LEU A 40 3.75 0.87 8.33
N HIS A 41 4.61 1.33 9.24
CA HIS A 41 5.60 0.48 9.89
C HIS A 41 4.99 -0.16 11.14
N SER A 42 5.10 -1.48 11.24
CA SER A 42 4.56 -2.24 12.37
C SER A 42 5.50 -3.38 12.78
N ILE A 43 5.31 -3.87 14.01
CA ILE A 43 6.00 -5.05 14.54
C ILE A 43 5.00 -6.19 14.57
N GLY A 44 5.36 -7.34 13.98
CA GLY A 44 4.50 -8.52 13.99
C GLY A 44 4.25 -9.02 15.41
N ALA A 45 3.00 -8.93 15.89
CA ALA A 45 2.63 -9.26 17.28
C ALA A 45 3.06 -10.66 17.75
N LYS A 46 3.14 -11.64 16.83
CA LYS A 46 3.57 -13.02 17.13
C LYS A 46 5.06 -13.28 16.87
N THR A 47 5.66 -12.55 15.93
CA THR A 47 7.00 -12.89 15.40
C THR A 47 8.07 -11.86 15.71
N GLY A 48 7.70 -10.68 16.20
CA GLY A 48 8.62 -9.56 16.43
C GLY A 48 9.23 -8.96 15.15
N GLN A 49 8.87 -9.45 13.97
CA GLN A 49 9.48 -8.99 12.72
C GLN A 49 8.95 -7.62 12.31
N LEU A 50 9.85 -6.76 11.80
CA LEU A 50 9.49 -5.49 11.19
C LEU A 50 8.73 -5.73 9.89
N ARG A 51 7.62 -5.02 9.71
CA ARG A 51 6.78 -5.06 8.52
C ARG A 51 6.45 -3.65 8.06
N THR A 52 6.38 -3.48 6.75
CA THR A 52 5.94 -2.24 6.11
C THR A 52 4.76 -2.56 5.21
N HIS A 53 3.66 -1.85 5.37
CA HIS A 53 2.46 -1.99 4.56
C HIS A 53 2.14 -0.66 3.88
N SER A 54 1.90 -0.68 2.56
CA SER A 54 1.35 0.46 1.86
C SER A 54 -0.17 0.47 2.02
N LEU A 55 -0.71 1.53 2.61
CA LEU A 55 -2.15 1.67 2.86
C LEU A 55 -2.65 3.01 2.33
N ALA A 56 -3.84 3.00 1.75
CA ALA A 56 -4.59 4.22 1.51
C ALA A 56 -4.98 4.84 2.87
N TYR A 57 -4.92 6.17 2.95
CA TYR A 57 -5.32 6.89 4.16
C TYR A 57 -6.21 8.08 3.86
N TYR A 58 -7.01 8.46 4.86
CA TYR A 58 -7.70 9.73 4.92
C TYR A 58 -7.16 10.55 6.09
N ARG A 59 -7.27 11.88 6.01
CA ARG A 59 -6.88 12.76 7.11
C ARG A 59 -8.11 13.38 7.72
N ASP A 60 -8.31 13.16 9.01
CA ASP A 60 -9.34 13.79 9.82
C ASP A 60 -8.67 14.72 10.84
N GLY A 61 -8.67 16.02 10.55
CA GLY A 61 -7.90 16.99 11.33
C GLY A 61 -6.40 16.65 11.38
N GLY A 62 -5.90 16.37 12.58
CA GLY A 62 -4.51 15.96 12.83
C GLY A 62 -4.25 14.45 12.69
N ASP A 63 -5.31 13.65 12.58
CA ASP A 63 -5.23 12.20 12.64
C ASP A 63 -5.18 11.56 11.26
N TYR A 64 -4.54 10.40 11.19
CA TYR A 64 -4.49 9.56 9.99
C TYR A 64 -5.43 8.37 10.18
N LEU A 65 -6.44 8.29 9.32
CA LEU A 65 -7.37 7.17 9.28
C LEU A 65 -6.93 6.17 8.20
N ILE A 66 -6.78 4.91 8.59
CA ILE A 66 -6.47 3.79 7.70
C ILE A 66 -7.56 2.73 7.82
N VAL A 67 -7.77 1.94 6.76
CA VAL A 67 -8.72 0.82 6.77
C VAL A 67 -7.96 -0.49 6.75
N ALA A 68 -8.21 -1.35 7.75
CA ALA A 68 -7.64 -2.69 7.83
C ALA A 68 -8.41 -3.69 6.94
N SER A 69 -8.54 -3.37 5.65
CA SER A 69 -9.14 -4.24 4.65
C SER A 69 -8.04 -4.84 3.79
N ASN A 70 -8.06 -6.17 3.66
CA ASN A 70 -7.21 -6.92 2.74
C ASN A 70 -8.16 -7.68 1.83
N GLY A 71 -8.51 -7.05 0.69
CA GLY A 71 -9.58 -7.47 -0.22
C GLY A 71 -9.43 -8.88 -0.77
#